data_AF-A0A962D663-F1
#
_entry.id   AF-A0A962D663-F1
#
_cell.length_a   1.000
_cell.length_b   1.000
_cell.length_c   1.000
_cell.angle_alpha   90.00
_cell.angle_beta   90.00
_cell.angle_gamma   90.00
#
_symmetry.space_group_name_H-M   'P 1'
#
loop_
_entity.id
_entity.type
_entity.pdbx_description
1 polymer ?
#
loop_
_entity_poly.entity_id
_entity_poly.type
_entity_poly.pdbx_seq_one_letter_code
_entity_poly.pdbx_strand_id
1 'polypeptide(L)'
;MSQRINLNPGDFLQNWYAVLTKPRLEGEAALRLRQQGFTCLYPRLRRSVRSARGMQIRTESLFPRYVFIQADPDVESLAPVRSTRGVAGLVRFGSIPAIVPDRVIEHIQSRIELES
;
A
#
# COMPACT_ATOMS: atom_id res chain seq x y z
N MET A 1 -0.49 -18.38 -25.82
CA MET A 1 0.61 -17.97 -24.91
C MET A 1 0.07 -17.96 -23.49
N SER A 2 0.12 -19.10 -22.81
CA SER A 2 -0.29 -19.18 -21.39
C SER A 2 0.92 -18.86 -20.52
N GLN A 3 0.90 -17.70 -19.86
CA GLN A 3 1.85 -17.43 -18.78
C GLN A 3 1.60 -18.45 -17.67
N ARG A 4 2.60 -19.29 -17.39
CA ARG A 4 2.61 -20.13 -16.18
C ARG A 4 2.81 -19.19 -15.00
N ILE A 5 1.77 -19.01 -14.21
CA ILE A 5 1.87 -18.30 -12.93
C ILE A 5 2.67 -19.24 -12.01
N ASN A 6 3.94 -18.92 -11.78
CA ASN A 6 4.73 -19.58 -10.75
C ASN A 6 4.22 -19.05 -9.40
N LEU A 7 3.14 -19.64 -8.89
CA LEU A 7 2.64 -19.38 -7.55
C LEU A 7 3.49 -20.21 -6.59
N ASN A 8 4.25 -19.55 -5.72
CA ASN A 8 4.86 -20.26 -4.60
C ASN A 8 3.73 -20.67 -3.65
N PRO A 9 3.81 -21.84 -2.99
CA PRO A 9 2.77 -22.27 -2.04
C PRO A 9 2.46 -21.24 -0.94
N GLY A 10 3.43 -20.38 -0.59
CA GLY A 10 3.28 -19.29 0.38
C GLY A 10 2.53 -18.06 -0.11
N ASP A 11 2.28 -17.91 -1.42
CA ASP A 11 1.54 -16.76 -1.96
C ASP A 11 0.04 -16.81 -1.58
N PHE A 12 -0.48 -18.00 -1.28
CA PHE A 12 -1.87 -18.20 -0.85
C PHE A 12 -2.10 -17.97 0.65
N LEU A 13 -1.04 -17.80 1.45
CA LEU A 13 -1.10 -17.58 2.91
C LEU A 13 -0.93 -16.10 3.30
N GLN A 14 -0.49 -15.29 2.35
CA GLN A 14 -0.27 -13.88 2.56
C GLN A 14 -1.57 -13.09 2.46
N ASN A 15 -1.75 -12.14 3.39
CA ASN A 15 -2.89 -11.25 3.41
C ASN A 15 -2.42 -9.80 3.21
N TRP A 16 -3.25 -9.00 2.57
CA TRP A 16 -3.03 -7.55 2.54
C TRP A 16 -3.65 -6.88 3.76
N TYR A 17 -2.96 -5.89 4.29
CA TYR A 17 -3.39 -5.09 5.43
C TYR A 17 -3.32 -3.61 5.10
N ALA A 18 -4.31 -2.87 5.56
CA ALA A 18 -4.30 -1.42 5.46
C ALA A 18 -3.51 -0.80 6.63
N VAL A 19 -2.56 0.07 6.30
CA VAL A 19 -1.75 0.84 7.24
C VAL A 19 -2.15 2.31 7.14
N LEU A 20 -2.57 2.87 8.26
CA LEU A 20 -2.81 4.29 8.41
C LEU A 20 -1.50 5.00 8.71
N THR A 21 -1.17 6.02 7.94
CA THR A 21 0.01 6.84 8.13
C THR A 21 -0.32 8.12 8.88
N LYS A 22 0.75 8.76 9.38
CA LYS A 22 0.68 10.15 9.80
C LYS A 22 0.41 11.04 8.57
N PRO A 23 -0.31 12.16 8.74
CA PRO A 23 -0.64 13.04 7.62
C PRO A 23 0.60 13.43 6.80
N ARG A 24 0.52 13.28 5.47
CA ARG A 24 1.58 13.69 4.50
C ARG A 24 2.90 12.90 4.60
N LEU A 25 2.96 11.85 5.42
CA LEU A 25 4.15 10.99 5.58
C LEU A 25 4.00 9.63 4.91
N GLU A 26 3.03 9.45 4.02
CA GLU A 26 2.73 8.21 3.32
C GLU A 26 3.95 7.67 2.56
N GLY A 27 4.64 8.54 1.82
CA GLY A 27 5.82 8.16 1.05
C GLY A 27 6.98 7.69 1.93
N GLU A 28 7.17 8.34 3.07
CA GLU A 28 8.20 7.95 4.03
C GLU A 28 7.84 6.64 4.73
N ALA A 29 6.59 6.49 5.17
CA ALA A 29 6.09 5.25 5.76
C ALA A 29 6.26 4.07 4.78
N ALA A 30 5.84 4.23 3.53
CA ALA A 30 5.99 3.21 2.50
C ALA A 30 7.46 2.82 2.27
N LEU A 31 8.37 3.79 2.22
CA LEU A 31 9.80 3.53 2.09
C LEU A 31 10.33 2.70 3.27
N ARG A 32 9.99 3.07 4.50
CA ARG A 32 10.46 2.37 5.71
C ARG A 32 9.88 0.97 5.82
N LEU A 33 8.59 0.79 5.49
CA LEU A 33 7.96 -0.53 5.46
C LEU A 33 8.65 -1.45 4.44
N ARG A 34 8.98 -0.96 3.24
CA ARG A 34 9.76 -1.73 2.25
C ARG A 34 11.15 -2.09 2.75
N GLN A 35 11.83 -1.15 3.41
CA GLN A 35 13.15 -1.42 4.02
C GLN A 35 13.10 -2.48 5.14
N GLN A 36 11.94 -2.65 5.78
CA GLN A 36 11.70 -3.70 6.77
C GLN A 36 11.34 -5.05 6.14
N GLY A 37 11.26 -5.14 4.80
CA GLY A 37 10.99 -6.38 4.08
C GLY A 37 9.55 -6.54 3.61
N PHE A 38 8.63 -5.66 4.01
CA PHE A 38 7.23 -5.76 3.58
C PHE A 38 7.06 -5.41 2.11
N THR A 39 6.33 -6.26 1.38
CA THR A 39 5.71 -5.86 0.11
C THR A 39 4.70 -4.76 0.41
N CYS A 40 4.86 -3.60 -0.21
CA CYS A 40 4.10 -2.39 0.13
C CYS A 40 3.63 -1.63 -1.10
N LEU A 41 2.31 -1.42 -1.16
CA LEU A 41 1.62 -0.61 -2.15
C LEU A 41 1.30 0.77 -1.57
N TYR A 42 1.73 1.82 -2.26
CA TYR A 42 1.39 3.20 -1.94
C TYR A 42 0.67 3.84 -3.13
N PRO A 43 -0.69 3.85 -3.11
CA PRO A 43 -1.47 4.31 -4.26
C PRO A 43 -1.33 5.80 -4.52
N ARG A 44 -0.76 6.14 -5.68
CA ARG A 44 -0.57 7.51 -6.14
C ARG A 44 -0.87 7.62 -7.63
N LEU A 45 -1.36 8.78 -8.03
CA LEU A 45 -1.73 9.09 -9.42
C LEU A 45 -1.03 10.36 -9.88
N ARG A 46 -0.69 10.43 -11.17
CA ARG A 46 -0.12 11.62 -11.80
C ARG A 46 -1.26 12.37 -12.48
N ARG A 47 -1.63 13.53 -11.95
CA ARG A 47 -2.67 14.38 -12.51
C ARG A 47 -2.09 15.64 -13.11
N SER A 48 -2.60 16.01 -14.28
CA SER A 48 -2.38 17.33 -14.87
C SER A 48 -3.27 18.35 -14.18
N VAL A 49 -2.68 19.31 -13.47
CA VAL A 49 -3.36 20.33 -12.69
C VAL A 49 -3.02 21.71 -13.25
N ARG A 50 -4.04 22.54 -13.48
CA ARG A 50 -3.84 23.92 -13.90
C ARG A 50 -3.35 24.75 -12.72
N SER A 51 -2.24 25.44 -12.91
CA SER A 51 -1.57 26.31 -11.94
C SER A 51 -1.40 27.71 -12.50
N ALA A 52 -1.04 28.68 -11.67
CA ALA A 52 -0.69 30.05 -12.09
C ALA A 52 0.46 30.08 -13.12
N ARG A 53 1.28 29.02 -13.19
CA ARG A 53 2.39 28.85 -14.15
C ARG A 53 2.03 27.97 -15.35
N GLY A 54 0.75 27.72 -15.61
CA GLY A 54 0.27 26.83 -16.68
C GLY A 54 -0.03 25.41 -16.18
N MET A 55 -0.06 24.46 -17.12
CA MET A 55 -0.39 23.06 -16.81
C MET A 55 0.80 22.36 -16.15
N GLN A 56 0.60 21.75 -14.98
CA GLN A 56 1.65 21.05 -14.23
C GLN A 56 1.22 19.62 -13.89
N ILE A 57 2.13 18.65 -14.03
CA ILE A 57 1.90 17.28 -13.56
C ILE A 57 2.20 17.23 -12.06
N ARG A 58 1.22 16.79 -11.26
CA ARG A 58 1.35 16.57 -9.82
C ARG A 58 1.08 15.11 -9.49
N THR A 59 1.90 14.54 -8.62
CA THR A 59 1.66 13.19 -8.10
C THR A 59 0.92 13.33 -6.76
N GLU A 60 -0.30 12.81 -6.71
CA GLU A 60 -1.17 12.89 -5.52
C GLU A 60 -1.54 11.49 -5.02
N SER A 61 -1.73 11.35 -3.71
CA SER A 61 -2.18 10.09 -3.12
C SER A 61 -3.63 9.84 -3.46
N LEU A 62 -3.93 8.65 -3.99
CA LEU A 62 -5.31 8.25 -4.30
C LEU A 62 -6.13 8.05 -3.02
N PHE A 63 -5.48 7.53 -1.97
CA PHE A 63 -6.05 7.39 -0.64
C PHE A 63 -5.13 8.09 0.36
N PRO A 64 -5.40 9.38 0.69
CA PRO A 64 -4.61 10.09 1.68
C PRO A 64 -4.51 9.31 2.98
N ARG A 65 -3.30 9.22 3.53
CA ARG A 65 -2.94 8.50 4.75
C ARG A 65 -3.00 6.98 4.70
N TYR A 66 -3.20 6.35 3.54
CA TYR A 66 -3.23 4.89 3.45
C TYR A 66 -2.10 4.34 2.58
N VAL A 67 -1.44 3.32 3.12
CA VAL A 67 -0.58 2.40 2.37
C VAL A 67 -1.02 0.98 2.71
N PHE A 68 -0.73 0.04 1.82
CA PHE A 68 -1.11 -1.35 1.99
C PHE A 68 0.15 -2.20 2.05
N ILE A 69 0.18 -3.17 2.95
CA ILE A 69 1.28 -4.12 3.05
C ILE A 69 0.75 -5.54 2.90
N GLN A 70 1.55 -6.41 2.31
CA GLN A 70 1.29 -7.83 2.27
C GLN A 70 2.17 -8.51 3.33
N ALA A 71 1.60 -9.44 4.09
CA ALA A 71 2.33 -10.23 5.08
C ALA A 71 1.61 -11.55 5.33
N ASP A 72 2.38 -12.60 5.62
CA ASP A 72 1.86 -13.85 6.19
C ASP A 72 1.86 -13.72 7.72
N PRO A 73 0.69 -13.63 8.40
CA PRO A 73 0.66 -13.43 9.85
C PRO A 73 1.20 -14.61 10.67
N ASP A 74 1.31 -15.81 10.08
CA ASP A 74 1.83 -17.00 10.75
C ASP A 74 3.37 -17.07 10.67
N VAL A 75 3.96 -16.38 9.69
CA VAL A 75 5.42 -16.34 9.46
C VAL A 75 6.04 -15.00 9.86
N GLU A 76 5.32 -13.90 9.66
CA GLU A 76 5.79 -12.53 9.80
C GLU A 76 4.99 -11.78 10.87
N SER A 77 5.71 -11.14 11.80
CA SER A 77 5.05 -10.30 12.79
C SER A 77 4.62 -8.96 12.18
N LEU A 78 3.36 -8.59 12.40
CA LEU A 78 2.84 -7.25 12.09
C LEU A 78 3.22 -6.19 13.15
N ALA A 79 3.81 -6.58 14.29
CA ALA A 79 4.17 -5.66 15.37
C ALA A 79 5.12 -4.52 14.94
N PRO A 80 6.15 -4.75 14.10
CA PRO A 80 7.09 -3.71 13.68
C PRO A 80 6.42 -2.52 12.99
N VAL A 81 5.31 -2.75 12.28
CA VAL A 81 4.54 -1.74 11.53
C VAL A 81 4.16 -0.55 12.42
N ARG A 82 3.76 -0.80 13.68
CA ARG A 82 3.35 0.25 14.62
C ARG A 82 4.51 1.15 15.03
N SER A 83 5.73 0.62 15.08
CA SER A 83 6.95 1.36 15.41
C SER A 83 7.61 2.03 14.20
N THR A 84 7.08 1.83 12.99
CA THR A 84 7.66 2.40 11.78
C THR A 84 7.44 3.90 11.68
N ARG A 85 8.51 4.65 11.42
CA ARG A 85 8.45 6.11 11.27
C ARG A 85 7.49 6.48 10.12
N GLY A 86 6.60 7.44 10.39
CA GLY A 86 5.55 7.85 9.46
C GLY A 86 4.25 7.04 9.56
N VAL A 87 4.23 5.91 10.27
CA VAL A 87 3.02 5.11 10.52
C VAL A 87 2.26 5.63 11.75
N ALA A 88 0.93 5.64 11.66
CA ALA A 88 0.04 5.85 12.79
C ALA A 88 -0.47 4.51 13.37
N GLY A 89 -0.67 3.51 12.53
CA GLY A 89 -0.93 2.13 12.93
C GLY A 89 -1.57 1.31 11.81
N LEU A 90 -1.84 0.04 12.10
CA LEU A 90 -2.72 -0.79 11.25
C LEU A 90 -4.18 -0.38 11.44
N VAL A 91 -4.94 -0.41 10.36
CA VAL A 91 -6.41 -0.34 10.41
C VAL A 91 -6.92 -1.62 11.09
N ARG A 92 -7.87 -1.47 12.00
CA ARG A 92 -8.38 -2.58 12.81
C ARG A 92 -9.89 -2.48 12.97
N PHE A 93 -10.53 -3.63 13.13
CA PHE A 93 -11.88 -3.77 13.66
C PHE A 93 -11.75 -4.30 15.10
N GLY A 94 -11.88 -3.41 16.08
CA GLY A 94 -11.52 -3.72 17.47
C GLY A 94 -10.04 -4.09 17.58
N SER A 95 -9.76 -5.32 18.03
CA SER A 95 -8.38 -5.82 18.17
C SER A 95 -7.82 -6.45 16.88
N ILE A 96 -8.65 -6.75 15.89
CA ILE A 96 -8.27 -7.56 14.72
C ILE A 96 -7.77 -6.64 13.58
N PRO A 97 -6.56 -6.84 13.05
CA PRO A 97 -6.10 -6.17 11.83
C PRO A 97 -7.06 -6.38 10.67
N ALA A 98 -7.39 -5.30 9.96
CA ALA A 98 -8.28 -5.38 8.80
C ALA A 98 -7.53 -6.01 7.61
N ILE A 99 -8.01 -7.17 7.15
CA ILE A 99 -7.56 -7.81 5.92
C ILE A 99 -8.25 -7.14 4.73
N VAL A 100 -7.47 -6.75 3.75
CA VAL A 100 -7.91 -6.18 2.49
C VAL A 100 -7.91 -7.31 1.45
N PRO A 101 -9.04 -7.61 0.79
CA PRO A 101 -9.07 -8.66 -0.23
C PRO A 101 -8.17 -8.35 -1.43
N ASP A 102 -7.53 -9.35 -2.02
CA ASP A 102 -6.65 -9.18 -3.19
C ASP A 102 -7.35 -8.44 -4.33
N ARG A 103 -8.61 -8.80 -4.64
CA ARG A 103 -9.43 -8.12 -5.66
C ARG A 103 -9.53 -6.61 -5.47
N VAL A 104 -9.46 -6.12 -4.22
CA VAL A 104 -9.48 -4.68 -3.93
C VAL A 104 -8.12 -4.07 -4.27
N ILE A 105 -7.03 -4.75 -3.91
CA ILE A 105 -5.66 -4.33 -4.24
C ILE A 105 -5.44 -4.31 -5.75
N GLU A 106 -5.87 -5.35 -6.45
CA GLU A 106 -5.83 -5.43 -7.92
C GLU A 106 -6.60 -4.26 -8.56
N HIS A 107 -7.80 -3.96 -8.05
CA HIS A 107 -8.59 -2.82 -8.53
C HIS A 107 -7.93 -1.47 -8.23
N ILE A 108 -7.23 -1.34 -7.10
CA ILE A 108 -6.44 -0.14 -6.80
C ILE A 108 -5.26 -0.01 -7.76
N GLN A 109 -4.55 -1.10 -8.03
CA GLN A 109 -3.41 -1.14 -8.95
C GLN A 109 -3.82 -0.79 -10.38
N SER A 110 -4.93 -1.35 -10.87
CA SER A 110 -5.43 -1.04 -12.22
C SER A 110 -5.75 0.44 -12.40
N ARG A 111 -6.23 1.12 -11.34
CA ARG A 111 -6.43 2.58 -11.37
C ARG A 111 -5.12 3.37 -11.40
N ILE A 112 -4.06 2.87 -10.77
CA ILE A 112 -2.73 3.51 -10.80
C ILE A 112 -2.12 3.45 -12.20
N GLU A 113 -2.26 2.30 -12.86
CA GLU A 113 -1.72 2.07 -14.22
C GLU A 113 -2.41 2.93 -15.28
N LEU A 114 -3.73 3.13 -15.17
CA LEU A 114 -4.51 3.93 -16.13
C LEU A 114 -4.15 5.42 -16.19
N GLU A 115 -3.43 5.94 -15.19
CA GLU A 115 -3.01 7.36 -15.13
C GLU A 115 -1.47 7.55 -15.14
N SER A 116 -0.70 6.50 -15.49
CA SER A 116 0.78 6.51 -15.47
C SER A 116 1.44 7.05 -16.74
#